data_AF-A0A947H9P0-F1
#
_entry.id   AF-A0A947H9P0-F1
#
_cell.length_a   1.000
_cell.length_b   1.000
_cell.length_c   1.000
_cell.angle_alpha   90.00
_cell.angle_beta   90.00
_cell.angle_gamma   90.00
#
_symmetry.space_group_name_H-M   'P 1'
#
loop_
_entity.id
_entity.type
_entity.pdbx_description
1 polymer ?
#
loop_
_entity_poly.entity_id
_entity_poly.type
_entity_poly.pdbx_seq_one_letter_code
_entity_poly.pdbx_strand_id
1 'polypeptide(L)'
;MSAHEEHPSHVPVYIKLAAALGIVTAVEVAILMMPLPNAAMYVGMYSLAAVKFGFVVAIFMHLKYDNKLLTGIFFSGFTIALATMVAMVSLINYQPTKTSINVKDTKELAALSTGNAENGPAVFKAKGCSACHVVSSVEGAVGQVGPKLDGLSERAKTRVAGKDAMAYIRESIENPGAYVVEKYPAGLMPANLRQTMSDQEYNDLVAFLAKL
;
A
#
# COMPACT_ATOMS: atom_id res chain seq x y z
N MET A 1 31.97 16.70 -58.11
CA MET A 1 30.51 16.84 -58.25
C MET A 1 29.91 15.44 -58.34
N SER A 2 29.37 14.91 -57.25
CA SER A 2 28.27 13.95 -57.31
C SER A 2 27.54 13.96 -55.96
N ALA A 3 26.22 13.90 -56.07
CA ALA A 3 25.20 14.33 -55.12
C ALA A 3 25.35 13.82 -53.67
N HIS A 4 25.22 14.75 -52.71
CA HIS A 4 24.61 14.43 -51.43
C HIS A 4 23.14 14.09 -51.71
N GLU A 5 22.77 12.81 -51.58
CA GLU A 5 21.37 12.40 -51.59
C GLU A 5 20.67 13.05 -50.39
N GLU A 6 19.70 13.94 -50.65
CA GLU A 6 18.79 14.44 -49.63
C GLU A 6 17.99 13.26 -49.07
N HIS A 7 18.31 12.83 -47.84
CA HIS A 7 17.43 11.94 -47.09
C HIS A 7 16.08 12.64 -46.89
N PRO A 8 14.96 12.08 -47.37
CA PRO A 8 13.65 12.69 -47.21
C PRO A 8 13.36 12.85 -45.72
N SER A 9 13.18 14.10 -45.28
CA SER A 9 12.94 14.40 -43.88
C SER A 9 11.63 13.73 -43.41
N HIS A 10 11.73 12.75 -42.51
CA HIS A 10 10.56 12.11 -41.88
C HIS A 10 9.94 12.98 -40.76
N VAL A 11 10.44 14.21 -40.58
CA VAL A 11 9.97 15.22 -39.62
C VAL A 11 8.43 15.39 -39.60
N PRO A 12 7.71 15.52 -40.73
CA PRO A 12 6.25 15.68 -40.69
C PRO A 12 5.51 14.44 -40.17
N VAL A 13 6.12 13.24 -40.24
CA VAL A 13 5.54 12.01 -39.68
C VAL A 13 5.66 12.04 -38.15
N TYR A 14 6.82 12.41 -37.62
CA TYR A 14 7.05 12.50 -36.17
C TYR A 14 6.20 13.59 -35.51
N ILE A 15 6.00 14.74 -36.17
CA ILE A 15 5.13 15.81 -35.66
C ILE A 15 3.68 15.33 -35.56
N LYS A 16 3.17 14.61 -36.57
CA LYS A 16 1.81 14.02 -36.54
C LYS A 16 1.66 13.00 -35.41
N LEU A 17 2.67 12.17 -35.17
CA LEU A 17 2.67 11.18 -34.10
C LEU A 17 2.75 11.82 -32.71
N ALA A 18 3.59 12.84 -32.55
CA ALA A 18 3.70 13.61 -31.30
C ALA A 18 2.38 14.32 -30.97
N ALA A 19 1.73 14.93 -31.97
CA ALA A 19 0.41 15.53 -31.82
C ALA A 19 -0.64 14.48 -31.40
N ALA A 20 -0.64 13.31 -32.06
CA ALA A 20 -1.54 12.21 -31.69
C ALA A 20 -1.33 11.75 -30.24
N LEU A 21 -0.08 11.48 -29.83
CA LEU A 21 0.25 11.10 -28.45
C LEU A 21 -0.14 12.19 -27.45
N GLY A 22 0.07 13.47 -27.80
CA GLY A 22 -0.37 14.62 -27.01
C GLY A 22 -1.87 14.64 -26.80
N ILE A 23 -2.67 14.35 -27.84
CA ILE A 23 -4.13 14.23 -27.73
C ILE A 23 -4.51 13.08 -26.80
N VAL A 24 -3.90 11.90 -26.94
CA VAL A 24 -4.19 10.76 -26.05
C VAL A 24 -3.82 11.10 -24.59
N THR A 25 -2.79 11.92 -24.36
CA THR A 25 -2.43 12.43 -23.01
C THR A 25 -3.41 13.46 -22.48
N ALA A 26 -3.88 14.38 -23.31
CA ALA A 26 -4.92 15.33 -22.91
C ALA A 26 -6.23 14.61 -22.54
N VAL A 27 -6.62 13.58 -23.31
CA VAL A 27 -7.80 12.75 -23.01
C VAL A 27 -7.63 12.01 -21.69
N GLU A 28 -6.44 11.46 -21.42
CA GLU A 28 -6.15 10.78 -20.15
C GLU A 28 -6.29 11.73 -18.94
N VAL A 29 -5.76 12.95 -19.06
CA VAL A 29 -5.91 14.00 -18.03
C VAL A 29 -7.37 14.44 -17.89
N ALA A 30 -8.12 14.53 -18.98
CA ALA A 30 -9.54 14.88 -18.93
C ALA A 30 -10.38 13.80 -18.21
N ILE A 31 -10.07 12.51 -18.44
CA ILE A 31 -10.71 11.38 -17.74
C ILE A 31 -10.47 11.47 -16.23
N LEU A 32 -9.26 11.86 -15.80
CA LEU A 32 -8.94 12.07 -14.38
C LEU A 32 -9.77 13.17 -13.72
N MET A 33 -10.24 14.16 -14.48
CA MET A 33 -11.01 15.29 -13.96
C MET A 33 -12.53 15.05 -13.99
N MET A 34 -13.00 14.01 -14.68
CA MET A 34 -14.42 13.70 -14.80
C MET A 34 -14.84 12.73 -13.67
N PRO A 35 -16.00 12.94 -13.01
CA PRO A 35 -16.51 12.01 -12.00
C PRO A 35 -17.12 10.75 -12.66
N LEU A 36 -16.26 9.89 -13.19
CA LEU A 36 -16.64 8.61 -13.79
C LEU A 36 -16.68 7.49 -12.74
N PRO A 37 -17.49 6.43 -12.95
CA PRO A 37 -17.42 5.22 -12.13
C PRO A 37 -15.99 4.64 -12.13
N ASN A 38 -15.52 4.18 -10.97
CA ASN A 38 -14.15 3.67 -10.78
C ASN A 38 -13.70 2.67 -11.86
N ALA A 39 -14.60 1.74 -12.24
CA ALA A 39 -14.32 0.76 -13.28
C ALA A 39 -14.03 1.41 -14.65
N ALA A 40 -14.83 2.40 -15.05
CA ALA A 40 -14.65 3.10 -16.32
C ALA A 40 -13.35 3.92 -16.32
N MET A 41 -13.03 4.55 -15.19
CA MET A 41 -11.77 5.30 -15.03
C MET A 41 -10.56 4.37 -15.18
N TYR A 42 -10.50 3.25 -14.44
CA TYR A 42 -9.38 2.32 -14.52
C TYR A 42 -9.26 1.69 -15.91
N VAL A 43 -10.36 1.20 -16.48
CA VAL A 43 -10.34 0.62 -17.83
C VAL A 43 -9.87 1.65 -18.86
N GLY A 44 -10.37 2.88 -18.79
CA GLY A 44 -9.97 3.96 -19.69
C GLY A 44 -8.49 4.29 -19.58
N MET A 45 -7.97 4.49 -18.37
CA MET A 45 -6.58 4.85 -18.16
C MET A 45 -5.60 3.73 -18.56
N TYR A 46 -5.85 2.49 -18.14
CA TYR A 46 -4.99 1.36 -18.53
C TYR A 46 -5.01 1.12 -20.04
N SER A 47 -6.16 1.31 -20.70
CA SER A 47 -6.27 1.18 -22.16
C SER A 47 -5.48 2.27 -22.89
N LEU A 48 -5.64 3.54 -22.49
CA LEU A 48 -4.91 4.65 -23.11
C LEU A 48 -3.40 4.55 -22.87
N ALA A 49 -2.98 4.10 -21.68
CA ALA A 49 -1.58 3.83 -21.36
C ALA A 49 -0.99 2.72 -22.25
N ALA A 50 -1.72 1.62 -22.46
CA ALA A 50 -1.29 0.53 -23.33
C ALA A 50 -1.16 0.99 -24.80
N VAL A 51 -2.11 1.80 -25.29
CA VAL A 51 -2.05 2.37 -26.64
C VAL A 51 -0.82 3.26 -26.82
N LYS A 52 -0.57 4.18 -25.88
CA LYS A 52 0.62 5.06 -25.93
C LYS A 52 1.91 4.27 -25.91
N PHE A 53 2.04 3.35 -24.95
CA PHE A 53 3.21 2.50 -24.81
C PHE A 53 3.48 1.73 -26.12
N GLY A 54 2.45 1.08 -26.68
CA GLY A 54 2.55 0.36 -27.94
C GLY A 54 2.99 1.24 -29.11
N PHE A 55 2.44 2.45 -29.24
CA PHE A 55 2.84 3.40 -30.29
C PHE A 55 4.30 3.85 -30.15
N VAL A 56 4.72 4.18 -28.93
CA VAL A 56 6.10 4.62 -28.64
C VAL A 56 7.08 3.49 -28.95
N VAL A 57 6.80 2.28 -28.48
CA VAL A 57 7.67 1.12 -28.71
C VAL A 57 7.71 0.76 -30.20
N ALA A 58 6.57 0.71 -30.89
CA ALA A 58 6.52 0.32 -32.29
C ALA A 58 7.22 1.31 -33.23
N ILE A 59 7.06 2.62 -33.00
CA ILE A 59 7.50 3.66 -33.94
C ILE A 59 8.73 4.43 -33.45
N PHE A 60 8.76 4.93 -32.21
CA PHE A 60 9.90 5.70 -31.72
C PHE A 60 11.09 4.82 -31.36
N MET A 61 10.85 3.65 -30.78
CA MET A 61 11.90 2.66 -30.52
C MET A 61 12.18 1.77 -31.74
N HIS A 62 11.61 2.09 -32.91
CA HIS A 62 11.81 1.40 -34.19
C HIS A 62 11.48 -0.11 -34.18
N LEU A 63 10.83 -0.64 -33.12
CA LEU A 63 10.59 -2.07 -32.95
C LEU A 63 9.83 -2.72 -34.12
N LYS A 64 8.97 -1.95 -34.80
CA LYS A 64 8.23 -2.40 -35.98
C LYS A 64 9.14 -2.66 -37.20
N TYR A 65 10.23 -1.91 -37.31
CA TYR A 65 11.16 -1.95 -38.44
C TYR A 65 12.46 -2.68 -38.11
N ASP A 66 12.64 -3.07 -36.85
CA ASP A 66 13.82 -3.77 -36.37
C ASP A 66 13.82 -5.26 -36.68
N ASN A 67 15.01 -5.86 -36.59
CA ASN A 67 15.17 -7.30 -36.75
C ASN A 67 14.43 -8.08 -35.66
N LYS A 68 13.86 -9.25 -36.02
CA LYS A 68 13.11 -10.11 -35.09
C LYS A 68 13.88 -10.48 -33.81
N LEU A 69 15.21 -10.50 -33.87
CA LEU A 69 16.06 -10.73 -32.70
C LEU A 69 15.94 -9.60 -31.66
N LEU A 70 15.96 -8.33 -32.11
CA LEU A 70 15.83 -7.16 -31.23
C LEU A 70 14.42 -7.05 -30.65
N THR A 71 13.41 -7.33 -31.48
CA THR A 71 12.02 -7.49 -31.02
C THR A 71 11.90 -8.58 -29.95
N GLY A 72 12.56 -9.73 -30.14
CA GLY A 72 12.59 -10.82 -29.17
C GLY A 72 13.24 -10.44 -27.85
N ILE A 73 14.38 -9.73 -27.88
CA ILE A 73 15.08 -9.25 -26.68
C ILE A 73 14.22 -8.23 -25.90
N PHE A 74 13.50 -7.35 -26.59
CA PHE A 74 12.60 -6.41 -25.94
C PHE A 74 11.49 -7.11 -25.14
N PHE A 75 10.80 -8.07 -25.76
CA PHE A 75 9.70 -8.78 -25.10
C PHE A 75 10.18 -9.74 -24.01
N SER A 76 11.39 -10.29 -24.11
CA SER A 76 11.96 -11.11 -23.02
C SER A 76 12.24 -10.23 -21.78
N GLY A 77 12.80 -9.03 -21.96
CA GLY A 77 12.97 -8.06 -20.88
C GLY A 77 11.66 -7.65 -20.23
N PHE A 78 10.63 -7.37 -21.03
CA PHE A 78 9.28 -7.04 -20.52
C PHE A 78 8.67 -8.20 -19.72
N THR A 79 8.85 -9.45 -20.19
CA THR A 79 8.35 -10.65 -19.50
C THR A 79 9.05 -10.85 -18.16
N ILE A 80 10.38 -10.68 -18.12
CA ILE A 80 11.16 -10.76 -16.87
C ILE A 80 10.69 -9.68 -15.89
N ALA A 81 10.50 -8.44 -16.34
CA ALA A 81 10.03 -7.35 -15.49
C ALA A 81 8.62 -7.60 -14.91
N LEU A 82 7.70 -8.16 -15.70
CA LEU A 82 6.39 -8.56 -15.20
C LEU A 82 6.51 -9.71 -14.19
N ALA A 83 7.35 -10.71 -14.45
CA ALA A 83 7.55 -11.83 -13.56
C ALA A 83 8.14 -11.38 -12.20
N THR A 84 9.13 -10.47 -12.22
CA THR A 84 9.72 -9.93 -10.98
C THR A 84 8.73 -9.05 -10.22
N MET A 85 7.94 -8.23 -10.91
CA MET A 85 6.88 -7.44 -10.27
C MET A 85 5.84 -8.34 -9.59
N VAL A 86 5.37 -9.39 -10.26
CA VAL A 86 4.42 -10.36 -9.67
C VAL A 86 5.05 -11.09 -8.48
N ALA A 87 6.32 -11.51 -8.60
CA ALA A 87 7.03 -12.16 -7.50
C ALA A 87 7.17 -11.23 -6.29
N MET A 88 7.52 -9.96 -6.51
CA MET A 88 7.64 -8.97 -5.44
C MET A 88 6.29 -8.67 -4.78
N VAL A 89 5.22 -8.50 -5.56
CA VAL A 89 3.86 -8.34 -5.02
C VAL A 89 3.43 -9.58 -4.24
N SER A 90 3.74 -10.78 -4.73
CA SER A 90 3.45 -12.03 -4.03
C SER A 90 4.23 -12.14 -2.72
N LEU A 91 5.49 -11.70 -2.68
CA LEU A 91 6.30 -11.67 -1.46
C LEU A 91 5.79 -10.64 -0.45
N ILE A 92 5.39 -9.45 -0.91
CA ILE A 92 4.79 -8.42 -0.03
C ILE A 92 3.46 -8.92 0.55
N ASN A 93 2.67 -9.64 -0.26
CA ASN A 93 1.42 -10.25 0.19
C ASN A 93 1.60 -11.67 0.75
N TYR A 94 2.84 -12.14 0.90
CA TYR A 94 3.13 -13.46 1.46
C TYR A 94 2.87 -13.40 2.96
N GLN A 95 1.63 -13.70 3.33
CA GLN A 95 1.26 -14.02 4.69
C GLN A 95 1.62 -15.50 4.89
N PRO A 96 2.63 -15.86 5.69
CA PRO A 96 2.87 -17.26 6.00
C PRO A 96 1.56 -17.81 6.55
N THR A 97 1.05 -18.86 5.89
CA THR A 97 -0.22 -19.51 6.24
C THR A 97 -0.25 -19.68 7.75
N LYS A 98 -1.28 -19.11 8.41
CA LYS A 98 -1.53 -19.37 9.82
C LYS A 98 -1.61 -20.89 9.95
N THR A 99 -0.53 -21.52 10.42
CA THR A 99 -0.56 -22.92 10.81
C THR A 99 -1.64 -22.98 11.86
N SER A 100 -2.82 -23.48 11.48
CA SER A 100 -3.84 -23.85 12.43
C SER A 100 -3.25 -25.01 13.20
N ILE A 101 -2.57 -24.70 14.29
CA ILE A 101 -2.26 -25.67 15.32
C ILE A 101 -3.61 -26.28 15.66
N ASN A 102 -3.75 -27.58 15.43
CA ASN A 102 -4.93 -28.32 15.85
C ASN A 102 -4.84 -28.43 17.38
N VAL A 103 -5.16 -27.32 18.05
CA VAL A 103 -5.20 -27.24 19.51
C VAL A 103 -6.47 -27.95 19.93
N LYS A 104 -6.34 -29.24 20.25
CA LYS A 104 -7.43 -30.03 20.84
C LYS A 104 -7.84 -29.52 22.23
N ASP A 105 -7.06 -28.64 22.84
CA ASP A 105 -7.33 -28.02 24.14
C ASP A 105 -7.85 -26.58 24.01
N THR A 106 -9.17 -26.42 24.14
CA THR A 106 -9.86 -25.12 24.20
C THR A 106 -9.33 -24.18 25.30
N LYS A 107 -8.63 -24.72 26.30
CA LYS A 107 -7.96 -23.95 27.36
C LYS A 107 -6.68 -23.27 26.89
N GLU A 108 -5.95 -23.88 25.96
CA GLU A 108 -4.74 -23.33 25.36
C GLU A 108 -5.12 -22.34 24.23
N LEU A 109 -6.21 -22.59 23.50
CA LEU A 109 -6.80 -21.60 22.58
C LEU A 109 -7.35 -20.37 23.33
N ALA A 110 -7.93 -20.55 24.52
CA ALA A 110 -8.31 -19.43 25.39
C ALA A 110 -7.07 -18.67 25.89
N ALA A 111 -5.98 -19.38 26.22
CA ALA A 111 -4.70 -18.79 26.60
C ALA A 111 -3.96 -18.10 25.43
N LEU A 112 -4.14 -18.53 24.18
CA LEU A 112 -3.68 -17.84 22.97
C LEU A 112 -4.61 -16.67 22.57
N SER A 113 -5.91 -16.77 22.86
CA SER A 113 -6.88 -15.67 22.66
C SER A 113 -6.66 -14.51 23.64
N THR A 114 -6.01 -14.79 24.77
CA THR A 114 -5.43 -13.79 25.66
C THR A 114 -4.03 -13.49 25.16
N GLY A 115 -3.86 -12.39 24.43
CA GLY A 115 -2.55 -11.99 23.93
C GLY A 115 -1.48 -11.90 25.02
N ASN A 116 -0.24 -12.22 24.65
CA ASN A 116 0.91 -12.07 25.53
C ASN A 116 1.42 -10.62 25.47
N ALA A 117 1.19 -9.88 26.56
CA ALA A 117 1.66 -8.51 26.70
C ALA A 117 3.19 -8.34 26.61
N GLU A 118 3.98 -9.39 26.87
CA GLU A 118 5.44 -9.34 26.77
C GLU A 118 5.91 -9.26 25.31
N ASN A 119 5.12 -9.77 24.36
CA ASN A 119 5.39 -9.69 22.93
C ASN A 119 4.95 -8.34 22.33
N GLY A 120 4.02 -7.64 22.98
CA GLY A 120 3.41 -6.42 22.45
C GLY A 120 4.39 -5.27 22.14
N PRO A 121 5.46 -5.02 22.92
CA PRO A 121 6.48 -4.03 22.55
C PRO A 121 7.17 -4.30 21.20
N ALA A 122 7.38 -5.57 20.85
CA ALA A 122 7.96 -5.93 19.57
C ALA A 122 6.99 -5.63 18.42
N VAL A 123 5.71 -5.98 18.59
CA VAL A 123 4.65 -5.66 17.61
C VAL A 123 4.47 -4.15 17.48
N PHE A 124 4.45 -3.42 18.59
CA PHE A 124 4.32 -1.96 18.63
C PHE A 124 5.39 -1.25 17.79
N LYS A 125 6.64 -1.73 17.87
CA LYS A 125 7.75 -1.22 17.03
C LYS A 125 7.61 -1.68 15.58
N ALA A 126 7.37 -2.97 15.36
CA ALA A 126 7.33 -3.57 14.02
C ALA A 126 6.20 -2.99 13.15
N LYS A 127 5.06 -2.63 13.76
CA LYS A 127 3.91 -2.03 13.04
C LYS A 127 3.96 -0.50 12.98
N GLY A 128 5.08 0.11 13.39
CA GLY A 128 5.33 1.55 13.25
C GLY A 128 4.57 2.43 14.24
N CYS A 129 3.96 1.87 15.29
CA CYS A 129 3.21 2.63 16.29
C CYS A 129 4.11 3.65 17.02
N SER A 130 5.39 3.30 17.22
CA SER A 130 6.42 4.13 17.84
C SER A 130 6.73 5.44 17.12
N ALA A 131 6.43 5.52 15.82
CA ALA A 131 6.66 6.74 15.03
C ALA A 131 5.70 7.87 15.44
N CYS A 132 4.49 7.52 15.88
CA CYS A 132 3.45 8.50 16.24
C CYS A 132 3.19 8.57 17.73
N HIS A 133 3.33 7.46 18.45
CA HIS A 133 3.00 7.35 19.86
C HIS A 133 4.23 7.12 20.74
N VAL A 134 4.32 7.89 21.82
CA VAL A 134 5.33 7.70 22.86
C VAL A 134 4.85 6.69 23.91
N VAL A 135 5.75 5.77 24.26
CA VAL A 135 5.60 4.78 25.34
C VAL A 135 6.93 4.67 26.06
N SER A 136 6.96 5.03 27.35
CA SER A 136 8.21 5.12 28.11
C SER A 136 8.86 3.74 28.31
N SER A 137 8.06 2.67 28.30
CA SER A 137 8.54 1.28 28.42
C SER A 137 9.03 0.67 27.10
N VAL A 138 8.90 1.37 25.97
CA VAL A 138 9.34 0.87 24.64
C VAL A 138 10.46 1.74 24.11
N GLU A 139 11.66 1.17 24.01
CA GLU A 139 12.82 1.86 23.46
C GLU A 139 12.54 2.37 22.03
N GLY A 140 12.85 3.66 21.79
CA GLY A 140 12.63 4.33 20.51
C GLY A 140 11.19 4.79 20.24
N ALA A 141 10.24 4.52 21.13
CA ALA A 141 8.88 5.05 21.03
C ALA A 141 8.82 6.50 21.55
N VAL A 142 9.20 7.45 20.69
CA VAL A 142 9.28 8.88 21.02
C VAL A 142 8.33 9.75 20.18
N GLY A 143 7.41 9.12 19.43
CA GLY A 143 6.45 9.83 18.58
C GLY A 143 5.54 10.78 19.37
N GLN A 144 5.28 11.96 18.80
CA GLN A 144 4.44 13.01 19.39
C GLN A 144 3.24 13.39 18.52
N VAL A 145 3.07 12.71 17.38
CA VAL A 145 1.95 12.96 16.45
C VAL A 145 0.63 12.48 17.05
N GLY A 146 0.67 11.35 17.76
CA GLY A 146 -0.45 10.78 18.51
C GLY A 146 -0.27 10.96 20.01
N PRO A 147 -1.32 10.69 20.80
CA PRO A 147 -1.27 10.79 22.25
C PRO A 147 -0.24 9.84 22.88
N LYS A 148 0.39 10.29 23.95
CA LYS A 148 1.18 9.44 24.85
C LYS A 148 0.33 8.26 25.33
N LEU A 149 0.88 7.05 25.28
CA LEU A 149 0.15 5.83 25.66
C LEU A 149 0.50 5.30 27.06
N ASP A 150 1.50 5.85 27.75
CA ASP A 150 1.65 5.52 29.19
C ASP A 150 0.40 5.95 29.96
N GLY A 151 -0.10 5.08 30.85
CA GLY A 151 -1.36 5.24 31.57
C GLY A 151 -2.61 5.12 30.69
N LEU A 152 -2.50 4.52 29.50
CA LEU A 152 -3.63 4.32 28.59
C LEU A 152 -4.73 3.47 29.22
N SER A 153 -4.38 2.40 29.93
CA SER A 153 -5.32 1.46 30.55
C SER A 153 -6.33 2.16 31.46
N GLU A 154 -5.87 3.09 32.29
CA GLU A 154 -6.73 3.87 33.19
C GLU A 154 -7.59 4.90 32.44
N ARG A 155 -7.01 5.60 31.45
CA ARG A 155 -7.76 6.57 30.64
C ARG A 155 -8.81 5.90 29.76
N ALA A 156 -8.53 4.73 29.21
CA ALA A 156 -9.40 3.99 28.32
C ALA A 156 -10.73 3.60 28.98
N LYS A 157 -10.72 3.29 30.30
CA LYS A 157 -11.93 2.92 31.07
C LYS A 157 -13.00 4.02 31.11
N THR A 158 -12.60 5.27 30.95
CA THR A 158 -13.49 6.44 31.14
C THR A 158 -13.63 7.29 29.89
N ARG A 159 -12.91 6.96 28.81
CA ARG A 159 -12.85 7.78 27.59
C ARG A 159 -14.18 7.81 26.83
N VAL A 160 -14.87 6.69 26.80
CA VAL A 160 -16.16 6.51 26.12
C VAL A 160 -17.12 5.85 27.10
N ALA A 161 -18.25 6.50 27.36
CA ALA A 161 -19.26 5.99 28.27
C ALA A 161 -19.77 4.60 27.81
N GLY A 162 -19.82 3.64 28.74
CA GLY A 162 -20.31 2.29 28.46
C GLY A 162 -19.32 1.36 27.74
N LYS A 163 -18.08 1.78 27.52
CA LYS A 163 -17.04 0.96 26.88
C LYS A 163 -15.93 0.63 27.87
N ASP A 164 -15.56 -0.64 27.96
CA ASP A 164 -14.40 -1.04 28.77
C ASP A 164 -13.08 -0.68 28.07
N ALA A 165 -11.97 -0.74 28.82
CA ALA A 165 -10.65 -0.36 28.29
C ALA A 165 -10.21 -1.21 27.09
N MET A 166 -10.47 -2.51 27.11
CA MET A 166 -10.09 -3.42 26.03
C MET A 166 -10.90 -3.13 24.76
N ALA A 167 -12.19 -2.92 24.90
CA ALA A 167 -13.09 -2.55 23.81
C ALA A 167 -12.70 -1.19 23.20
N TYR A 168 -12.32 -0.22 24.04
CA TYR A 168 -11.81 1.07 23.56
C TYR A 168 -10.51 0.92 22.77
N ILE A 169 -9.55 0.14 23.28
CA ILE A 169 -8.26 -0.08 22.61
C ILE A 169 -8.45 -0.79 21.27
N ARG A 170 -9.29 -1.83 21.23
CA ARG A 170 -9.59 -2.57 20.00
C ARG A 170 -10.23 -1.69 18.94
N GLU A 171 -11.27 -0.94 19.31
CA GLU A 171 -11.93 -0.02 18.39
C GLU A 171 -10.98 1.08 17.91
N SER A 172 -10.09 1.59 18.77
CA SER A 172 -9.10 2.59 18.36
C SER A 172 -8.14 2.07 17.27
N ILE A 173 -7.85 0.77 17.24
CA ILE A 173 -6.97 0.15 16.23
C ILE A 173 -7.74 -0.25 14.97
N GLU A 174 -8.96 -0.79 15.14
CA GLU A 174 -9.81 -1.29 14.04
C GLU A 174 -10.55 -0.16 13.31
N ASN A 175 -10.92 0.89 14.05
CA ASN A 175 -11.68 2.04 13.58
C ASN A 175 -11.20 3.33 14.28
N PRO A 176 -9.99 3.83 13.98
CA PRO A 176 -9.40 5.00 14.65
C PRO A 176 -10.21 6.30 14.50
N GLY A 177 -11.14 6.37 13.55
CA GLY A 177 -12.04 7.52 13.39
C GLY A 177 -13.26 7.50 14.30
N ALA A 178 -13.56 6.39 14.98
CA ALA A 178 -14.74 6.25 15.84
C ALA A 178 -14.70 7.17 17.06
N TYR A 179 -13.50 7.37 17.63
CA TYR A 179 -13.28 8.28 18.73
C TYR A 179 -11.91 8.95 18.57
N VAL A 180 -11.91 10.27 18.39
CA VAL A 180 -10.68 11.06 18.28
C VAL A 180 -10.48 11.82 19.59
N VAL A 181 -9.31 11.63 20.20
CA VAL A 181 -8.94 12.32 21.43
C VAL A 181 -8.85 13.83 21.19
N GLU A 182 -9.41 14.62 22.10
CA GLU A 182 -9.33 16.08 22.07
C GLU A 182 -7.88 16.57 21.86
N LYS A 183 -7.70 17.60 21.02
CA LYS A 183 -6.41 18.19 20.61
C LYS A 183 -5.58 17.38 19.60
N TYR A 184 -6.05 16.22 19.16
CA TYR A 184 -5.43 15.49 18.05
C TYR A 184 -6.30 15.58 16.79
N PRO A 185 -5.70 15.86 15.62
CA PRO A 185 -6.45 15.95 14.36
C PRO A 185 -6.94 14.56 13.93
N ALA A 186 -8.16 14.52 13.38
CA ALA A 186 -8.73 13.30 12.82
C ALA A 186 -7.97 12.84 11.57
N GLY A 187 -7.96 11.52 11.32
CA GLY A 187 -7.39 10.95 10.10
C GLY A 187 -5.88 10.73 10.08
N LEU A 188 -5.14 11.09 11.15
CA LEU A 188 -3.70 10.80 11.23
C LEU A 188 -3.39 9.35 11.60
N MET A 189 -4.24 8.71 12.40
CA MET A 189 -4.08 7.29 12.75
C MET A 189 -4.57 6.42 11.57
N PRO A 190 -3.73 5.55 10.98
CA PRO A 190 -4.10 4.81 9.78
C PRO A 190 -5.28 3.85 9.99
N ALA A 191 -6.27 3.87 9.09
CA ALA A 191 -7.48 3.04 9.22
C ALA A 191 -7.26 1.54 8.96
N ASN A 192 -6.15 1.16 8.32
CA ASN A 192 -5.88 -0.22 7.93
C ASN A 192 -4.89 -0.95 8.86
N LEU A 193 -4.68 -0.46 10.09
CA LEU A 193 -3.68 -1.01 11.01
C LEU A 193 -3.96 -2.48 11.34
N ARG A 194 -5.22 -2.84 11.64
CA ARG A 194 -5.60 -4.21 11.99
C ARG A 194 -5.23 -5.23 10.91
N GLN A 195 -5.29 -4.84 9.64
CA GLN A 195 -5.00 -5.68 8.48
C GLN A 195 -3.49 -5.88 8.27
N THR A 196 -2.63 -5.08 8.91
CA THR A 196 -1.16 -5.21 8.82
C THR A 196 -0.54 -6.23 9.78
N MET A 197 -1.37 -6.89 10.59
CA MET A 197 -0.91 -7.80 11.64
C MET A 197 -1.80 -9.05 11.75
N SER A 198 -1.19 -10.16 12.12
CA SER A 198 -1.88 -11.41 12.46
C SER A 198 -2.75 -11.25 13.70
N ASP A 199 -3.66 -12.21 13.92
CA ASP A 199 -4.55 -12.16 15.09
C ASP A 199 -3.76 -12.26 16.40
N GLN A 200 -2.67 -13.03 16.41
CA GLN A 200 -1.81 -13.15 17.58
C GLN A 200 -1.06 -11.85 17.85
N GLU A 201 -0.42 -11.24 16.83
CA GLU A 201 0.24 -9.94 16.98
C GLU A 201 -0.74 -8.87 17.47
N TYR A 202 -1.97 -8.87 16.95
CA TYR A 202 -3.02 -7.97 17.39
C TYR A 202 -3.39 -8.19 18.85
N ASN A 203 -3.63 -9.44 19.25
CA ASN A 203 -3.97 -9.76 20.64
C ASN A 203 -2.82 -9.40 21.59
N ASP A 204 -1.58 -9.71 21.23
CA ASP A 204 -0.37 -9.38 22.00
C ASP A 204 -0.21 -7.86 22.16
N LEU A 205 -0.44 -7.10 21.08
CA LEU A 205 -0.44 -5.64 21.10
C LEU A 205 -1.53 -5.08 22.01
N VAL A 206 -2.77 -5.55 21.87
CA VAL A 206 -3.90 -5.09 22.71
C VAL A 206 -3.65 -5.43 24.18
N ALA A 207 -3.14 -6.63 24.48
CA ALA A 207 -2.81 -7.05 25.84
C ALA A 207 -1.70 -6.20 26.46
N PHE A 208 -0.70 -5.80 25.67
CA PHE A 208 0.34 -4.86 26.09
C PHE A 208 -0.23 -3.47 26.37
N LEU A 209 -1.00 -2.91 25.44
CA LEU A 209 -1.62 -1.59 25.58
C LEU A 209 -2.58 -1.51 26.77
N ALA A 210 -3.27 -2.61 27.09
CA ALA A 210 -4.16 -2.70 28.24
C ALA A 210 -3.43 -2.76 29.60
N LYS A 211 -2.10 -2.93 29.60
CA LYS A 211 -1.25 -2.86 30.80
C LYS A 211 -0.50 -1.54 30.97
N LEU A 212 -0.55 -0.64 29.97
CA LEU A 212 0.12 0.66 30.01
C LEU A 212 -0.60 1.66 30.91
#